data_AF-A0A9W5AUD1-F1
#
_entry.id   AF-A0A9W5AUD1-F1
#
_cell.length_a   1.000
_cell.length_b   1.000
_cell.length_c   1.000
_cell.angle_alpha   90.00
_cell.angle_beta   90.00
_cell.angle_gamma   90.00
#
_symmetry.space_group_name_H-M   'P 1'
#
loop_
_entity.id
_entity.type
_entity.pdbx_description
1 polymer ?
#
loop_
_entity_poly.entity_id
_entity_poly.type
_entity_poly.pdbx_seq_one_letter_code
_entity_poly.pdbx_strand_id
1 'polypeptide(L)'
;MPKKRTALGRFKHENCEIVVDKFDNVVAYRGDDENNEFVYKFVAKNKFNRTNLKANLDILEFGTLYVAKFEGEFGEFKGKLKWIELTFGKNGLTKENGFISQADILIRAREAASFVGATPMDRCEWISKDPNSEFLYATFTNNKVRQEVDATNPRAKNKYGQILKWAPKNGDHANGDFTWETFILAGNPKIKNGLYKGSNNINLNNMFNSPDGLTFDKDGRLRIATDGDYSNTGDYEDMGNNQLLCADPYSGEVKRFATGPRACELTGIAFSDDYKTMFISVQHPGEELKGSHWPEGDSHTPKSAVVMITKDDGGIIVA
;
A
#
# COMPACT_ATOMS: atom_id res chain seq x y z
N MET A 1 22.35 -8.22 15.13
CA MET A 1 21.09 -8.00 15.88
C MET A 1 20.20 -7.07 15.09
N PRO A 2 18.93 -7.43 14.82
CA PRO A 2 17.92 -6.48 14.35
C PRO A 2 17.70 -5.34 15.35
N LYS A 3 17.27 -4.16 14.87
CA LYS A 3 16.90 -2.99 15.70
C LYS A 3 15.45 -2.61 15.45
N LYS A 4 14.67 -2.37 16.51
CA LYS A 4 13.34 -1.74 16.40
C LYS A 4 13.52 -0.22 16.30
N ARG A 5 13.28 0.36 15.11
CA ARG A 5 13.47 1.80 14.84
C ARG A 5 12.30 2.60 15.42
N THR A 6 12.38 2.99 16.69
CA THR A 6 11.24 3.65 17.38
C THR A 6 10.91 5.05 16.85
N ALA A 7 11.85 5.71 16.18
CA ALA A 7 11.63 7.00 15.52
C ALA A 7 10.61 6.94 14.36
N LEU A 8 10.38 5.75 13.80
CA LEU A 8 9.32 5.49 12.83
C LEU A 8 7.94 5.29 13.49
N GLY A 9 7.81 5.42 14.81
CA GLY A 9 6.56 5.29 15.58
C GLY A 9 6.00 3.86 15.68
N ARG A 10 5.07 3.64 16.61
CA ARG A 10 4.40 2.35 16.88
C ARG A 10 2.94 2.34 16.36
N PHE A 11 2.64 1.44 15.42
CA PHE A 11 1.29 1.22 14.88
C PHE A 11 1.11 -0.25 14.40
N LYS A 12 0.07 -0.57 13.62
CA LYS A 12 0.04 -1.79 12.79
C LYS A 12 0.75 -1.47 11.47
N HIS A 13 2.08 -1.59 11.47
CA HIS A 13 2.86 -1.36 10.27
C HIS A 13 2.51 -2.49 9.28
N GLU A 14 2.12 -2.13 8.07
CA GLU A 14 2.14 -3.08 6.96
C GLU A 14 3.56 -3.08 6.35
N ASN A 15 3.74 -2.56 5.14
CA ASN A 15 5.07 -2.41 4.55
C ASN A 15 5.79 -1.12 5.01
N CYS A 16 7.04 -0.93 4.53
CA CYS A 16 7.80 0.29 4.80
C CYS A 16 8.63 0.69 3.57
N GLU A 17 8.06 1.59 2.75
CA GLU A 17 8.65 2.03 1.50
C GLU A 17 9.74 3.08 1.74
N ILE A 18 11.00 2.74 1.43
CA ILE A 18 12.17 3.61 1.64
C ILE A 18 12.56 4.30 0.34
N VAL A 19 12.24 5.58 0.23
CA VAL A 19 12.68 6.43 -0.89
C VAL A 19 13.99 7.13 -0.53
N VAL A 20 14.98 7.03 -1.43
CA VAL A 20 16.15 7.92 -1.46
C VAL A 20 16.02 8.80 -2.69
N ASP A 21 15.67 10.08 -2.50
CA ASP A 21 15.42 10.99 -3.61
C ASP A 21 16.70 11.56 -4.24
N LYS A 22 16.52 12.37 -5.31
CA LYS A 22 17.60 13.04 -6.03
C LYS A 22 18.34 14.12 -5.23
N PHE A 23 17.87 14.45 -4.03
CA PHE A 23 18.52 15.34 -3.08
C PHE A 23 19.14 14.58 -1.90
N ASP A 24 19.22 13.25 -1.97
CA ASP A 24 19.68 12.34 -0.92
C ASP A 24 18.84 12.40 0.38
N ASN A 25 17.59 12.87 0.34
CA ASN A 25 16.68 12.68 1.47
C ASN A 25 16.39 11.18 1.61
N VAL A 26 16.44 10.63 2.83
CA VAL A 26 15.87 9.30 3.13
C VAL A 26 14.49 9.50 3.75
N VAL A 27 13.48 8.92 3.11
CA VAL A 27 12.08 9.04 3.52
C VAL A 27 11.45 7.65 3.59
N ALA A 28 10.78 7.35 4.68
CA ALA A 28 10.08 6.09 4.89
C ALA A 28 8.57 6.33 4.92
N TYR A 29 7.80 5.71 4.04
CA TYR A 29 6.34 5.72 4.05
C TYR A 29 5.82 4.41 4.68
N ARG A 30 4.72 4.48 5.44
CA ARG A 30 4.02 3.32 6.05
C ARG A 30 2.51 3.50 5.86
N GLY A 31 1.82 2.41 5.59
CA GLY A 31 0.41 2.24 5.98
C GLY A 31 0.24 1.96 7.48
N ASP A 32 -0.98 2.14 7.98
CA ASP A 32 -1.44 1.64 9.28
C ASP A 32 -2.68 0.79 9.00
N ASP A 33 -2.53 -0.54 8.96
CA ASP A 33 -3.64 -1.39 8.56
C ASP A 33 -4.66 -1.54 9.68
N GLU A 34 -5.66 -0.67 9.65
CA GLU A 34 -6.95 -0.83 10.31
C GLU A 34 -7.98 0.17 9.75
N ASN A 35 -9.26 -0.16 9.89
CA ASN A 35 -10.34 0.68 9.41
C ASN A 35 -10.28 2.07 10.08
N ASN A 36 -10.11 3.12 9.29
CA ASN A 36 -10.06 4.52 9.72
C ASN A 36 -8.79 4.93 10.49
N GLU A 37 -7.68 4.19 10.35
CA GLU A 37 -6.34 4.67 10.75
C GLU A 37 -5.65 5.40 9.57
N PHE A 38 -4.36 5.71 9.69
CA PHE A 38 -3.74 6.79 8.90
C PHE A 38 -2.55 6.34 8.03
N VAL A 39 -2.26 7.12 6.97
CA VAL A 39 -0.97 7.01 6.23
C VAL A 39 0.06 7.93 6.88
N TYR A 40 1.31 7.51 6.91
CA TYR A 40 2.38 8.25 7.59
C TYR A 40 3.67 8.29 6.77
N LYS A 41 4.56 9.22 7.15
CA LYS A 41 5.84 9.51 6.52
C LYS A 41 6.87 9.85 7.60
N PHE A 42 8.04 9.22 7.58
CA PHE A 42 9.21 9.62 8.37
C PHE A 42 10.26 10.21 7.44
N VAL A 43 10.83 11.37 7.79
CA VAL A 43 11.96 11.99 7.07
C VAL A 43 13.20 11.92 7.95
N ALA A 44 14.26 11.28 7.46
CA ALA A 44 15.53 11.19 8.19
C ALA A 44 16.19 12.57 8.34
N LYS A 45 16.83 12.80 9.49
CA LYS A 45 17.59 14.04 9.77
C LYS A 45 18.85 14.15 8.90
N ASN A 46 19.43 13.02 8.53
CA ASN A 46 20.68 12.94 7.79
C ASN A 46 20.42 12.50 6.34
N LYS A 47 21.21 13.05 5.41
CA LYS A 47 21.20 12.65 3.99
C LYS A 47 21.82 11.26 3.80
N PHE A 48 21.41 10.55 2.75
CA PHE A 48 21.97 9.24 2.38
C PHE A 48 23.42 9.37 1.89
N ASN A 49 24.36 8.68 2.54
CA ASN A 49 25.73 8.63 2.07
C ASN A 49 25.91 7.52 1.02
N ARG A 50 25.95 7.91 -0.26
CA ARG A 50 26.17 6.99 -1.40
C ARG A 50 27.56 6.35 -1.42
N THR A 51 28.57 6.99 -0.84
CA THR A 51 29.98 6.53 -0.88
C THR A 51 30.39 5.66 0.32
N ASN A 52 29.67 5.76 1.44
CA ASN A 52 29.94 5.00 2.65
C ASN A 52 28.61 4.46 3.23
N LEU A 53 28.20 3.30 2.74
CA LEU A 53 26.96 2.64 3.19
C LEU A 53 26.93 2.36 4.70
N LYS A 54 28.09 2.20 5.36
CA LYS A 54 28.16 2.01 6.81
C LYS A 54 27.78 3.27 7.60
N ALA A 55 27.89 4.46 7.01
CA ALA A 55 27.42 5.70 7.64
C ALA A 55 25.87 5.76 7.73
N ASN A 56 25.16 4.98 6.91
CA ASN A 56 23.69 4.97 6.88
C ASN A 56 23.08 3.99 7.90
N LEU A 57 23.88 3.25 8.66
CA LEU A 57 23.41 2.16 9.54
C LEU A 57 22.34 2.58 10.56
N ASP A 58 22.34 3.83 10.99
CA ASP A 58 21.39 4.40 11.97
C ASP A 58 20.65 5.64 11.43
N ILE A 59 20.52 5.75 10.09
CA ILE A 59 19.82 6.87 9.43
C ILE A 59 18.32 6.94 9.79
N LEU A 60 17.73 5.82 10.21
CA LEU A 60 16.33 5.71 10.65
C LEU A 60 16.14 5.85 12.18
N GLU A 61 17.18 6.17 12.95
CA GLU A 61 17.04 6.47 14.40
C GLU A 61 16.78 7.97 14.66
N PHE A 62 17.10 8.84 13.70
CA PHE A 62 17.03 10.31 13.87
C PHE A 62 16.33 10.95 12.68
N GLY A 63 15.23 11.64 12.94
CA GLY A 63 14.38 12.27 11.94
C GLY A 63 13.06 12.74 12.53
N THR A 64 12.11 13.05 11.66
CA THR A 64 10.79 13.58 12.03
C THR A 64 9.71 12.68 11.46
N LEU A 65 8.76 12.28 12.31
CA LEU A 65 7.55 11.55 11.91
C LEU A 65 6.44 12.54 11.55
N TYR A 66 5.69 12.23 10.50
CA TYR A 66 4.54 12.97 10.00
C TYR A 66 3.39 12.01 9.70
N VAL A 67 2.17 12.55 9.70
CA VAL A 67 0.94 11.86 9.29
C VAL A 67 0.25 12.59 8.14
N ALA A 68 -0.44 11.85 7.29
CA ALA A 68 -1.14 12.37 6.12
C ALA A 68 -2.43 13.13 6.48
N LYS A 69 -2.62 14.27 5.80
CA LYS A 69 -3.93 14.90 5.64
C LYS A 69 -4.19 15.12 4.15
N PHE A 70 -5.15 14.36 3.63
CA PHE A 70 -5.66 14.51 2.28
C PHE A 70 -6.75 15.60 2.26
N GLU A 71 -6.62 16.52 1.30
CA GLU A 71 -7.56 17.60 1.00
C GLU A 71 -8.01 17.45 -0.45
N GLY A 72 -9.32 17.55 -0.73
CA GLY A 72 -9.88 17.44 -2.07
C GLY A 72 -11.40 17.49 -2.05
N GLU A 73 -12.01 17.60 -3.22
CA GLU A 73 -13.47 17.71 -3.39
C GLU A 73 -14.07 16.36 -3.81
N PHE A 74 -15.23 16.01 -3.24
CA PHE A 74 -15.87 14.72 -3.50
C PHE A 74 -16.30 14.62 -4.97
N GLY A 75 -15.83 13.57 -5.66
CA GLY A 75 -16.08 13.36 -7.09
C GLY A 75 -14.96 13.84 -8.02
N GLU A 76 -14.03 14.69 -7.55
CA GLU A 76 -12.86 15.10 -8.35
C GLU A 76 -11.74 14.03 -8.36
N PHE A 77 -11.75 13.12 -7.38
CA PHE A 77 -10.79 12.01 -7.20
C PHE A 77 -9.31 12.40 -7.20
N LYS A 78 -9.02 13.65 -6.83
CA LYS A 78 -7.68 14.24 -6.73
C LYS A 78 -7.66 15.41 -5.76
N GLY A 79 -6.47 15.84 -5.36
CA GLY A 79 -6.29 17.03 -4.54
C GLY A 79 -4.89 17.23 -3.99
N LYS A 80 -4.82 17.85 -2.81
CA LYS A 80 -3.57 18.14 -2.09
C LYS A 80 -3.37 17.17 -0.94
N LEU A 81 -2.14 16.77 -0.70
CA LEU A 81 -1.74 15.96 0.44
C LEU A 81 -0.74 16.79 1.25
N LYS A 82 -0.98 16.91 2.56
CA LYS A 82 -0.10 17.59 3.52
C LYS A 82 0.42 16.58 4.54
N TRP A 83 1.65 16.80 4.99
CA TRP A 83 2.28 16.00 6.03
C TRP A 83 2.33 16.80 7.34
N ILE A 84 1.53 16.41 8.33
CA ILE A 84 1.46 17.07 9.64
C ILE A 84 2.48 16.45 10.60
N GLU A 85 3.33 17.29 11.18
CA GLU A 85 4.44 16.86 12.05
C GLU A 85 3.98 16.33 13.41
N LEU A 86 4.45 15.14 13.80
CA LEU A 86 4.19 14.49 15.09
C LEU A 86 5.37 14.70 16.06
N THR A 87 5.60 15.96 16.44
CA THR A 87 6.68 16.38 17.33
C THR A 87 6.14 17.04 18.60
N PHE A 88 6.68 16.65 19.75
CA PHE A 88 6.35 17.23 21.06
C PHE A 88 6.62 18.74 21.08
N GLY A 89 5.64 19.52 21.51
CA GLY A 89 5.68 20.99 21.48
C GLY A 89 5.18 21.63 20.18
N LYS A 90 4.81 20.84 19.15
CA LYS A 90 4.21 21.32 17.89
C LYS A 90 2.79 20.81 17.71
N ASN A 91 1.99 21.51 16.89
CA ASN A 91 0.64 21.10 16.50
C ASN A 91 -0.30 20.76 17.69
N GLY A 92 -0.06 21.38 18.85
CA GLY A 92 -0.78 21.12 20.09
C GLY A 92 -0.39 19.82 20.82
N LEU A 93 0.58 19.04 20.33
CA LEU A 93 1.09 17.83 20.98
C LEU A 93 1.96 18.19 22.20
N THR A 94 1.31 18.63 23.28
CA THR A 94 1.94 19.14 24.51
C THR A 94 1.40 18.44 25.75
N LYS A 95 2.01 18.72 26.91
CA LYS A 95 1.66 18.11 28.20
C LYS A 95 0.24 18.47 28.64
N GLU A 96 -0.19 19.68 28.32
CA GLU A 96 -1.50 20.24 28.60
C GLU A 96 -2.60 19.48 27.84
N ASN A 97 -2.26 18.92 26.67
CA ASN A 97 -3.12 18.08 25.84
C ASN A 97 -2.84 16.58 25.97
N GLY A 98 -2.17 16.14 27.06
CA GLY A 98 -2.03 14.72 27.40
C GLY A 98 -0.89 13.96 26.71
N PHE A 99 0.06 14.66 26.08
CA PHE A 99 1.29 14.07 25.53
C PHE A 99 2.49 14.47 26.39
N ILE A 100 3.23 13.53 26.98
CA ILE A 100 4.27 13.86 27.98
C ILE A 100 5.71 13.96 27.43
N SER A 101 5.97 13.44 26.23
CA SER A 101 7.29 13.49 25.58
C SER A 101 7.22 13.07 24.11
N GLN A 102 8.34 13.19 23.37
CA GLN A 102 8.45 12.60 22.03
C GLN A 102 8.32 11.07 22.04
N ALA A 103 8.82 10.40 23.09
CA ALA A 103 8.72 8.94 23.19
C ALA A 103 7.26 8.48 23.39
N ASP A 104 6.49 9.24 24.17
CA ASP A 104 5.05 9.04 24.38
C ASP A 104 4.27 9.19 23.06
N ILE A 105 4.52 10.27 22.30
CA ILE A 105 3.95 10.48 20.95
C ILE A 105 4.29 9.33 20.00
N LEU A 106 5.54 8.85 19.99
CA LEU A 106 5.95 7.73 19.12
C LEU A 106 5.31 6.39 19.53
N ILE A 107 5.04 6.16 20.82
CA ILE A 107 4.35 4.96 21.33
C ILE A 107 2.83 5.01 21.05
N ARG A 108 2.26 6.22 21.07
CA ARG A 108 0.82 6.55 20.89
C ARG A 108 0.58 7.28 19.56
N ALA A 109 1.27 6.85 18.50
CA ALA A 109 1.30 7.58 17.21
C ALA A 109 -0.09 7.82 16.60
N ARG A 110 -1.02 6.89 16.79
CA ARG A 110 -2.43 7.00 16.38
C ARG A 110 -3.22 8.05 17.14
N GLU A 111 -3.01 8.17 18.46
CA GLU A 111 -3.65 9.21 19.28
C GLU A 111 -3.10 10.60 18.91
N ALA A 112 -1.80 10.72 18.67
CA ALA A 112 -1.18 11.95 18.18
C ALA A 112 -1.68 12.32 16.77
N ALA A 113 -1.80 11.34 15.86
CA ALA A 113 -2.36 11.52 14.52
C ALA A 113 -3.82 11.99 14.54
N SER A 114 -4.63 11.35 15.40
CA SER A 114 -6.04 11.72 15.63
C SER A 114 -6.14 13.15 16.16
N PHE A 115 -5.33 13.50 17.15
CA PHE A 115 -5.30 14.84 17.75
C PHE A 115 -4.97 15.95 16.75
N VAL A 116 -3.99 15.74 15.86
CA VAL A 116 -3.63 16.74 14.82
C VAL A 116 -4.58 16.75 13.61
N GLY A 117 -5.61 15.91 13.59
CA GLY A 117 -6.62 15.88 12.54
C GLY A 117 -6.11 15.33 11.20
N ALA A 118 -5.37 14.22 11.26
CA ALA A 118 -5.06 13.36 10.11
C ALA A 118 -6.33 12.83 9.41
N THR A 119 -6.23 12.43 8.14
CA THR A 119 -7.37 11.85 7.41
C THR A 119 -7.52 10.36 7.74
N PRO A 120 -8.65 9.89 8.29
CA PRO A 120 -8.92 8.47 8.53
C PRO A 120 -9.15 7.72 7.20
N MET A 121 -8.45 6.60 6.97
CA MET A 121 -8.39 5.93 5.67
C MET A 121 -8.97 4.51 5.64
N ASP A 122 -9.29 4.03 4.44
CA ASP A 122 -9.79 2.68 4.19
C ASP A 122 -8.68 1.60 4.20
N ARG A 123 -8.14 1.25 5.37
CA ARG A 123 -7.09 0.21 5.56
C ARG A 123 -5.89 0.39 4.62
N CYS A 124 -4.97 1.28 4.96
CA CYS A 124 -3.79 1.48 4.12
C CYS A 124 -2.76 0.36 4.36
N GLU A 125 -2.52 -0.44 3.33
CA GLU A 125 -1.62 -1.59 3.35
C GLU A 125 -0.27 -1.23 2.71
N TRP A 126 0.07 -1.78 1.54
CA TRP A 126 1.37 -1.56 0.92
C TRP A 126 1.49 -0.20 0.21
N ILE A 127 2.69 0.37 0.28
CA ILE A 127 3.12 1.56 -0.46
C ILE A 127 4.30 1.18 -1.36
N SER A 128 4.39 1.68 -2.58
CA SER A 128 5.56 1.51 -3.45
C SER A 128 5.80 2.71 -4.36
N LYS A 129 7.06 3.08 -4.58
CA LYS A 129 7.51 4.21 -5.41
C LYS A 129 7.78 3.77 -6.83
N ASP A 130 7.17 4.43 -7.82
CA ASP A 130 7.43 4.20 -9.24
C ASP A 130 8.91 4.53 -9.53
N PRO A 131 9.76 3.58 -9.96
CA PRO A 131 11.18 3.83 -10.21
C PRO A 131 11.42 4.98 -11.20
N ASN A 132 10.50 5.17 -12.16
CA ASN A 132 10.63 6.08 -13.29
C ASN A 132 9.98 7.46 -13.09
N SER A 133 9.38 7.74 -11.93
CA SER A 133 8.86 9.08 -11.59
C SER A 133 9.04 9.45 -10.11
N GLU A 134 8.33 10.47 -9.64
CA GLU A 134 8.29 10.91 -8.24
C GLU A 134 7.04 10.37 -7.51
N PHE A 135 6.20 9.57 -8.17
CA PHE A 135 4.95 9.07 -7.61
C PHE A 135 5.16 7.85 -6.69
N LEU A 136 4.47 7.87 -5.56
CA LEU A 136 4.17 6.70 -4.73
C LEU A 136 2.74 6.24 -5.00
N TYR A 137 2.53 4.94 -4.96
CA TYR A 137 1.24 4.26 -5.10
C TYR A 137 0.98 3.50 -3.80
N ALA A 138 -0.26 3.50 -3.32
CA ALA A 138 -0.64 2.83 -2.08
C ALA A 138 -2.02 2.20 -2.15
N THR A 139 -2.15 1.02 -1.55
CA THR A 139 -3.40 0.28 -1.41
C THR A 139 -4.21 0.73 -0.21
N PHE A 140 -5.53 0.72 -0.39
CA PHE A 140 -6.56 1.03 0.58
C PHE A 140 -7.64 -0.05 0.43
N THR A 141 -7.42 -1.19 1.06
CA THR A 141 -7.91 -2.48 0.58
C THR A 141 -9.42 -2.68 0.73
N ASN A 142 -10.01 -2.24 1.84
CA ASN A 142 -11.45 -2.19 2.06
C ASN A 142 -11.75 -1.47 3.38
N ASN A 143 -12.99 -1.02 3.56
CA ASN A 143 -13.50 -0.50 4.82
C ASN A 143 -14.97 -0.82 4.93
N LYS A 144 -15.25 -2.08 5.24
CA LYS A 144 -16.60 -2.65 5.32
C LYS A 144 -17.48 -1.95 6.39
N VAL A 145 -16.88 -1.13 7.26
CA VAL A 145 -17.52 -0.32 8.30
C VAL A 145 -17.55 1.20 8.05
N ARG A 146 -17.01 1.72 6.95
CA ARG A 146 -17.07 3.16 6.59
C ARG A 146 -18.53 3.64 6.56
N GLN A 147 -18.83 4.74 7.26
CA GLN A 147 -20.13 5.42 7.16
C GLN A 147 -20.00 6.73 6.38
N GLU A 148 -19.14 7.66 6.84
CA GLU A 148 -18.91 8.93 6.16
C GLU A 148 -17.96 8.77 4.95
N VAL A 149 -18.19 9.54 3.90
CA VAL A 149 -17.42 9.46 2.65
C VAL A 149 -16.75 10.79 2.33
N ASP A 150 -15.56 10.71 1.76
CA ASP A 150 -14.74 11.86 1.40
C ASP A 150 -14.09 11.64 0.01
N ALA A 151 -13.29 12.58 -0.47
CA ALA A 151 -12.68 12.50 -1.80
C ALA A 151 -11.73 11.30 -1.98
N THR A 152 -11.09 10.84 -0.90
CA THR A 152 -10.14 9.72 -0.85
C THR A 152 -10.79 8.38 -0.48
N ASN A 153 -11.84 8.40 0.33
CA ASN A 153 -12.60 7.22 0.78
C ASN A 153 -14.07 7.35 0.31
N PRO A 154 -14.36 7.24 -1.00
CA PRO A 154 -15.59 7.77 -1.59
C PRO A 154 -16.80 6.81 -1.51
N ARG A 155 -16.73 5.76 -0.68
CA ARG A 155 -17.74 4.69 -0.61
C ARG A 155 -18.00 4.25 0.83
N ALA A 156 -19.25 4.38 1.28
CA ALA A 156 -19.69 3.78 2.53
C ALA A 156 -19.65 2.24 2.42
N LYS A 157 -19.29 1.55 3.50
CA LYS A 157 -19.19 0.08 3.59
C LYS A 157 -18.36 -0.49 2.43
N ASN A 158 -17.23 0.15 2.11
CA ASN A 158 -16.35 -0.18 1.00
C ASN A 158 -15.89 -1.65 1.08
N LYS A 159 -16.28 -2.46 0.09
CA LYS A 159 -15.94 -3.89 0.00
C LYS A 159 -14.81 -4.21 -0.96
N TYR A 160 -14.37 -3.24 -1.76
CA TYR A 160 -13.55 -3.49 -2.94
C TYR A 160 -12.17 -2.84 -2.87
N GLY A 161 -12.04 -1.71 -2.19
CA GLY A 161 -10.78 -0.99 -2.08
C GLY A 161 -10.40 -0.15 -3.28
N GLN A 162 -9.33 0.61 -3.11
CA GLN A 162 -8.79 1.53 -4.10
C GLN A 162 -7.27 1.63 -4.00
N ILE A 163 -6.65 2.10 -5.08
CA ILE A 163 -5.24 2.49 -5.10
C ILE A 163 -5.20 4.01 -5.32
N LEU A 164 -4.64 4.73 -4.37
CA LEU A 164 -4.30 6.14 -4.53
C LEU A 164 -2.84 6.26 -4.93
N LYS A 165 -2.48 7.34 -5.62
CA LYS A 165 -1.09 7.72 -5.86
C LYS A 165 -0.85 9.18 -5.49
N TRP A 166 0.38 9.52 -5.11
CA TRP A 166 0.77 10.88 -4.76
C TRP A 166 2.23 11.16 -5.09
N ALA A 167 2.54 12.43 -5.37
CA ALA A 167 3.91 12.90 -5.63
C ALA A 167 4.23 14.16 -4.82
N PRO A 168 5.48 14.34 -4.35
CA PRO A 168 5.95 15.60 -3.78
C PRO A 168 6.03 16.68 -4.85
N LYS A 169 5.81 17.93 -4.44
CA LYS A 169 6.17 19.08 -5.25
C LYS A 169 7.67 19.00 -5.63
N ASN A 170 7.96 19.18 -6.92
CA ASN A 170 9.31 19.18 -7.51
C ASN A 170 10.14 17.89 -7.35
N GLY A 171 9.61 16.78 -6.82
CA GLY A 171 10.41 15.57 -6.54
C GLY A 171 11.30 15.65 -5.30
N ASP A 172 10.96 16.53 -4.34
CA ASP A 172 11.60 16.58 -3.03
C ASP A 172 10.77 15.74 -2.04
N HIS A 173 11.15 14.49 -1.79
CA HIS A 173 10.37 13.61 -0.92
C HIS A 173 10.40 14.09 0.55
N ALA A 174 11.34 14.94 0.97
CA ALA A 174 11.28 15.55 2.31
C ALA A 174 10.19 16.62 2.45
N ASN A 175 9.66 17.16 1.35
CA ASN A 175 8.73 18.29 1.33
C ASN A 175 7.42 18.05 2.12
N GLY A 176 6.75 19.14 2.53
CA GLY A 176 5.43 19.09 3.18
C GLY A 176 4.26 19.01 2.19
N ASP A 177 4.42 19.57 0.99
CA ASP A 177 3.37 19.74 -0.02
C ASP A 177 3.41 18.65 -1.10
N PHE A 178 2.33 17.88 -1.21
CA PHE A 178 2.12 16.82 -2.18
C PHE A 178 0.81 17.03 -2.95
N THR A 179 0.68 16.41 -4.12
CA THR A 179 -0.61 16.21 -4.81
C THR A 179 -0.95 14.73 -4.87
N TRP A 180 -2.23 14.39 -4.73
CA TRP A 180 -2.72 13.00 -4.82
C TRP A 180 -3.82 12.87 -5.88
N GLU A 181 -3.98 11.67 -6.43
CA GLU A 181 -5.13 11.28 -7.26
C GLU A 181 -5.42 9.77 -7.13
N THR A 182 -6.66 9.36 -7.35
CA THR A 182 -7.08 7.95 -7.36
C THR A 182 -6.64 7.29 -8.67
N PHE A 183 -5.78 6.28 -8.58
CA PHE A 183 -5.33 5.52 -9.75
C PHE A 183 -6.35 4.44 -10.16
N ILE A 184 -6.88 3.69 -9.18
CA ILE A 184 -7.89 2.65 -9.38
C ILE A 184 -8.92 2.72 -8.25
N LEU A 185 -10.22 2.72 -8.58
CA LEU A 185 -11.27 2.21 -7.70
C LEU A 185 -11.55 0.76 -8.12
N ALA A 186 -11.19 -0.23 -7.31
CA ALA A 186 -11.57 -1.62 -7.59
C ALA A 186 -13.08 -1.80 -7.41
N GLY A 187 -13.69 -2.80 -8.03
CA GLY A 187 -15.15 -2.95 -8.02
C GLY A 187 -15.65 -4.03 -8.98
N ASN A 188 -16.97 -4.28 -8.96
CA ASN A 188 -17.59 -5.34 -9.77
C ASN A 188 -18.53 -4.76 -10.84
N PRO A 189 -18.05 -4.47 -12.07
CA PRO A 189 -18.87 -3.89 -13.13
C PRO A 189 -19.91 -4.85 -13.74
N LYS A 190 -19.92 -6.14 -13.37
CA LYS A 190 -20.99 -7.09 -13.78
C LYS A 190 -22.31 -6.79 -13.08
N ILE A 191 -22.25 -6.45 -11.79
CA ILE A 191 -23.41 -6.42 -10.89
C ILE A 191 -23.57 -5.11 -10.11
N LYS A 192 -22.64 -4.15 -10.23
CA LYS A 192 -22.69 -2.85 -9.55
C LYS A 192 -22.76 -1.67 -10.51
N ASN A 193 -23.32 -0.58 -9.98
CA ASN A 193 -23.41 0.72 -10.64
C ASN A 193 -22.70 1.80 -9.80
N GLY A 194 -22.47 2.97 -10.41
CA GLY A 194 -21.73 4.07 -9.76
C GLY A 194 -20.34 3.63 -9.31
N LEU A 195 -19.87 4.15 -8.17
CA LEU A 195 -18.50 3.93 -7.66
C LEU A 195 -18.21 2.47 -7.24
N TYR A 196 -19.24 1.64 -7.07
CA TYR A 196 -19.09 0.22 -6.74
C TYR A 196 -18.82 -0.66 -7.97
N LYS A 197 -19.03 -0.13 -9.18
CA LYS A 197 -18.61 -0.79 -10.44
C LYS A 197 -17.09 -0.77 -10.64
N GLY A 198 -16.40 0.12 -9.93
CA GLY A 198 -14.99 0.46 -10.14
C GLY A 198 -14.78 1.66 -11.08
N SER A 199 -13.52 2.06 -11.23
CA SER A 199 -13.08 3.13 -12.15
C SER A 199 -13.06 2.64 -13.62
N ASN A 200 -12.86 3.54 -14.58
CA ASN A 200 -12.98 3.21 -16.02
C ASN A 200 -11.95 2.18 -16.54
N ASN A 201 -10.86 1.95 -15.80
CA ASN A 201 -9.88 0.89 -16.06
C ASN A 201 -10.28 -0.50 -15.51
N ILE A 202 -11.36 -0.60 -14.73
CA ILE A 202 -11.93 -1.86 -14.25
C ILE A 202 -13.07 -2.33 -15.17
N ASN A 203 -12.98 -3.57 -15.61
CA ASN A 203 -13.90 -4.23 -16.55
C ASN A 203 -14.02 -5.73 -16.23
N LEU A 204 -14.92 -6.42 -16.92
CA LEU A 204 -15.23 -7.84 -16.68
C LEU A 204 -14.01 -8.77 -16.78
N ASN A 205 -13.00 -8.43 -17.59
CA ASN A 205 -11.83 -9.28 -17.80
C ASN A 205 -10.77 -9.11 -16.69
N ASN A 206 -10.73 -7.97 -16.01
CA ASN A 206 -9.65 -7.62 -15.06
C ASN A 206 -10.14 -7.25 -13.65
N MET A 207 -11.43 -7.31 -13.36
CA MET A 207 -11.98 -6.93 -12.06
C MET A 207 -11.45 -7.78 -10.89
N PHE A 208 -11.26 -7.13 -9.75
CA PHE A 208 -10.75 -7.69 -8.50
C PHE A 208 -11.34 -6.95 -7.29
N ASN A 209 -11.12 -7.47 -6.09
CA ASN A 209 -11.40 -6.80 -4.83
C ASN A 209 -10.19 -6.86 -3.91
N SER A 210 -10.10 -5.92 -2.97
CA SER A 210 -9.12 -5.86 -1.89
C SER A 210 -7.67 -5.99 -2.37
N PRO A 211 -7.17 -5.01 -3.14
CA PRO A 211 -5.75 -4.95 -3.47
C PRO A 211 -4.95 -4.67 -2.20
N ASP A 212 -3.90 -5.47 -2.01
CA ASP A 212 -2.97 -5.42 -0.89
C ASP A 212 -1.55 -5.16 -1.43
N GLY A 213 -0.77 -6.22 -1.72
CA GLY A 213 0.63 -6.12 -2.09
C GLY A 213 0.90 -5.30 -3.35
N LEU A 214 1.75 -4.27 -3.24
CA LEU A 214 2.20 -3.44 -4.36
C LEU A 214 3.72 -3.52 -4.55
N THR A 215 4.18 -3.67 -5.80
CA THR A 215 5.59 -3.40 -6.14
C THR A 215 5.78 -3.04 -7.61
N PHE A 216 6.86 -2.35 -7.93
CA PHE A 216 7.25 -2.03 -9.30
C PHE A 216 8.36 -2.95 -9.81
N ASP A 217 8.31 -3.31 -11.09
CA ASP A 217 9.50 -3.76 -11.81
C ASP A 217 10.26 -2.59 -12.46
N LYS A 218 11.52 -2.83 -12.87
CA LYS A 218 12.42 -1.78 -13.41
C LYS A 218 11.87 -1.00 -14.61
N ASP A 219 10.92 -1.58 -15.34
CA ASP A 219 10.35 -0.95 -16.54
C ASP A 219 9.13 -0.07 -16.19
N GLY A 220 8.82 0.11 -14.89
CA GLY A 220 7.71 0.93 -14.40
C GLY A 220 6.36 0.22 -14.35
N ARG A 221 6.32 -1.11 -14.56
CA ARG A 221 5.06 -1.87 -14.47
C ARG A 221 4.72 -2.13 -12.99
N LEU A 222 3.52 -1.73 -12.58
CA LEU A 222 3.01 -1.92 -11.22
C LEU A 222 2.37 -3.31 -11.09
N ARG A 223 2.90 -4.15 -10.19
CA ARG A 223 2.26 -5.40 -9.77
C ARG A 223 1.31 -5.12 -8.62
N ILE A 224 0.12 -5.69 -8.69
CA ILE A 224 -0.97 -5.56 -7.70
C ILE A 224 -1.39 -6.95 -7.28
N ALA A 225 -1.15 -7.30 -6.02
CA ALA A 225 -1.64 -8.53 -5.39
C ALA A 225 -2.95 -8.25 -4.64
N THR A 226 -3.67 -9.30 -4.22
CA THR A 226 -4.95 -9.16 -3.50
C THR A 226 -5.04 -10.08 -2.29
N ASP A 227 -5.54 -9.54 -1.18
CA ASP A 227 -6.16 -10.29 -0.08
C ASP A 227 -7.65 -9.91 -0.01
N GLY A 228 -8.45 -10.57 -0.84
CA GLY A 228 -9.86 -10.31 -1.03
C GLY A 228 -10.75 -11.53 -0.85
N ASP A 229 -12.05 -11.24 -0.86
CA ASP A 229 -13.09 -12.24 -0.76
C ASP A 229 -13.11 -13.11 -2.03
N TYR A 230 -12.69 -14.36 -1.86
CA TYR A 230 -12.59 -15.40 -2.90
C TYR A 230 -13.84 -16.29 -2.98
N SER A 231 -14.97 -15.90 -2.38
CA SER A 231 -16.21 -16.69 -2.45
C SER A 231 -16.78 -16.82 -3.85
N ASN A 232 -16.38 -15.94 -4.79
CA ASN A 232 -16.89 -15.83 -6.15
C ASN A 232 -18.43 -15.70 -6.23
N THR A 233 -19.05 -15.11 -5.19
CA THR A 233 -20.52 -14.95 -5.11
C THR A 233 -20.90 -13.58 -4.54
N GLY A 234 -22.17 -13.20 -4.66
CA GLY A 234 -22.68 -11.96 -4.10
C GLY A 234 -21.95 -10.75 -4.68
N ASP A 235 -21.37 -9.91 -3.83
CA ASP A 235 -20.61 -8.73 -4.26
C ASP A 235 -19.36 -9.04 -5.11
N TYR A 236 -18.85 -10.28 -5.05
CA TYR A 236 -17.58 -10.72 -5.63
C TYR A 236 -17.78 -11.76 -6.74
N GLU A 237 -18.99 -11.84 -7.29
CA GLU A 237 -19.32 -12.71 -8.44
C GLU A 237 -18.35 -12.49 -9.62
N ASP A 238 -17.84 -13.59 -10.18
CA ASP A 238 -16.83 -13.68 -11.25
C ASP A 238 -15.44 -13.04 -10.95
N MET A 239 -15.11 -12.76 -9.69
CA MET A 239 -13.75 -12.31 -9.31
C MET A 239 -12.73 -13.45 -9.12
N GLY A 240 -13.19 -14.67 -8.84
CA GLY A 240 -12.37 -15.86 -8.63
C GLY A 240 -11.64 -15.90 -7.28
N ASN A 241 -10.51 -16.63 -7.24
CA ASN A 241 -9.57 -16.56 -6.12
C ASN A 241 -8.79 -15.23 -6.14
N ASN A 242 -8.01 -14.98 -5.08
CA ASN A 242 -7.00 -13.94 -5.06
C ASN A 242 -5.98 -14.07 -6.19
N GLN A 243 -5.42 -12.94 -6.60
CA GLN A 243 -4.84 -12.78 -7.92
C GLN A 243 -3.71 -11.76 -7.96
N LEU A 244 -2.86 -11.90 -8.97
CA LEU A 244 -1.80 -10.96 -9.28
C LEU A 244 -2.16 -10.28 -10.59
N LEU A 245 -2.24 -8.96 -10.57
CA LEU A 245 -2.43 -8.12 -11.74
C LEU A 245 -1.15 -7.36 -12.06
N CYS A 246 -1.06 -6.90 -13.30
CA CYS A 246 -0.06 -5.95 -13.77
C CYS A 246 -0.78 -4.73 -14.35
N ALA A 247 -0.35 -3.53 -13.94
CA ALA A 247 -0.90 -2.27 -14.41
C ALA A 247 0.20 -1.39 -15.05
N ASP A 248 -0.17 -0.67 -16.11
CA ASP A 248 0.60 0.45 -16.64
C ASP A 248 0.17 1.73 -15.89
N PRO A 249 1.07 2.40 -15.15
CA PRO A 249 0.72 3.60 -14.40
C PRO A 249 0.46 4.84 -15.26
N TYR A 250 0.83 4.82 -16.55
CA TYR A 250 0.68 5.94 -17.49
C TYR A 250 -0.61 5.85 -18.31
N SER A 251 -0.90 4.70 -18.95
CA SER A 251 -2.18 4.49 -19.65
C SER A 251 -3.35 4.12 -18.73
N GLY A 252 -3.04 3.59 -17.53
CA GLY A 252 -4.02 3.03 -16.62
C GLY A 252 -4.57 1.66 -17.03
N GLU A 253 -4.02 1.01 -18.07
CA GLU A 253 -4.37 -0.37 -18.42
C GLU A 253 -4.05 -1.33 -17.25
N VAL A 254 -4.95 -2.27 -16.96
CA VAL A 254 -4.75 -3.31 -15.94
C VAL A 254 -5.07 -4.68 -16.55
N LYS A 255 -4.17 -5.65 -16.38
CA LYS A 255 -4.30 -7.04 -16.83
C LYS A 255 -4.15 -7.98 -15.64
N ARG A 256 -5.02 -8.99 -15.53
CA ARG A 256 -4.80 -10.10 -14.60
C ARG A 256 -3.69 -11.00 -15.16
N PHE A 257 -2.62 -11.19 -14.40
CA PHE A 257 -1.43 -11.92 -14.81
C PHE A 257 -1.42 -13.36 -14.25
N ALA A 258 -1.86 -13.55 -13.01
CA ALA A 258 -2.01 -14.87 -12.39
C ALA A 258 -3.18 -14.91 -11.38
N THR A 259 -3.62 -16.11 -11.06
CA THR A 259 -4.63 -16.39 -10.01
C THR A 259 -4.07 -17.46 -9.07
N GLY A 260 -4.20 -17.25 -7.77
CA GLY A 260 -3.70 -18.17 -6.75
C GLY A 260 -4.56 -19.43 -6.58
N PRO A 261 -4.05 -20.43 -5.83
CA PRO A 261 -4.85 -21.59 -5.42
C PRO A 261 -6.06 -21.21 -4.56
N ARG A 262 -6.92 -22.19 -4.29
CA ARG A 262 -8.15 -22.01 -3.51
C ARG A 262 -7.86 -21.49 -2.10
N ALA A 263 -8.57 -20.42 -1.72
CA ALA A 263 -8.50 -19.81 -0.39
C ALA A 263 -7.07 -19.53 0.07
N CYS A 264 -6.32 -18.81 -0.75
CA CYS A 264 -5.06 -18.15 -0.39
C CYS A 264 -5.21 -16.65 -0.59
N GLU A 265 -4.31 -15.86 -0.02
CA GLU A 265 -3.94 -14.55 -0.57
C GLU A 265 -2.75 -14.72 -1.54
N LEU A 266 -2.45 -13.68 -2.32
CA LEU A 266 -1.14 -13.54 -2.97
C LEU A 266 -0.47 -12.29 -2.41
N THR A 267 0.76 -12.41 -1.92
CA THR A 267 1.49 -11.31 -1.26
C THR A 267 3.01 -11.48 -1.43
N GLY A 268 3.82 -10.58 -0.88
CA GLY A 268 5.28 -10.74 -0.78
C GLY A 268 5.98 -10.94 -2.12
N ILE A 269 6.00 -9.91 -2.97
CA ILE A 269 6.57 -9.94 -4.33
C ILE A 269 8.04 -9.47 -4.32
N ALA A 270 8.90 -10.14 -5.10
CA ALA A 270 10.27 -9.70 -5.40
C ALA A 270 10.68 -10.10 -6.84
N PHE A 271 11.83 -9.61 -7.31
CA PHE A 271 12.41 -9.95 -8.62
C PHE A 271 13.87 -10.37 -8.51
N SER A 272 14.38 -11.13 -9.47
CA SER A 272 15.81 -11.24 -9.74
C SER A 272 16.36 -9.93 -10.34
N ASP A 273 17.66 -9.66 -10.16
CA ASP A 273 18.31 -8.44 -10.68
C ASP A 273 18.18 -8.25 -12.20
N ASP A 274 18.00 -9.34 -12.95
CA ASP A 274 17.78 -9.36 -14.40
C ASP A 274 16.28 -9.32 -14.81
N TYR A 275 15.37 -9.36 -13.83
CA TYR A 275 13.91 -9.39 -13.96
C TYR A 275 13.37 -10.55 -14.81
N LYS A 276 14.12 -11.65 -14.93
CA LYS A 276 13.69 -12.91 -15.57
C LYS A 276 12.94 -13.86 -14.64
N THR A 277 13.09 -13.67 -13.33
CA THR A 277 12.32 -14.37 -12.30
C THR A 277 11.56 -13.35 -11.48
N MET A 278 10.25 -13.57 -11.33
CA MET A 278 9.45 -12.92 -10.30
C MET A 278 9.18 -13.95 -9.20
N PHE A 279 9.44 -13.57 -7.96
CA PHE A 279 9.10 -14.34 -6.77
C PHE A 279 7.81 -13.77 -6.20
N ILE A 280 6.86 -14.63 -5.81
CA ILE A 280 5.66 -14.21 -5.07
C ILE A 280 5.28 -15.26 -4.04
N SER A 281 4.72 -14.82 -2.91
CA SER A 281 4.29 -15.69 -1.82
C SER A 281 2.82 -16.07 -2.00
N VAL A 282 2.54 -17.37 -1.95
CA VAL A 282 1.19 -17.90 -1.75
C VAL A 282 1.03 -18.13 -0.26
N GLN A 283 0.17 -17.37 0.41
CA GLN A 283 -0.02 -17.40 1.85
C GLN A 283 -1.37 -18.04 2.22
N HIS A 284 -1.33 -18.83 3.30
CA HIS A 284 -2.43 -19.58 3.92
C HIS A 284 -3.37 -20.36 2.95
N PRO A 285 -2.88 -21.05 1.90
CA PRO A 285 -3.74 -21.76 0.96
C PRO A 285 -4.62 -22.82 1.66
N GLY A 286 -5.93 -22.76 1.45
CA GLY A 286 -6.89 -23.62 2.14
C GLY A 286 -7.25 -23.17 3.56
N GLU A 287 -7.09 -21.88 3.88
CA GLU A 287 -7.59 -21.30 5.13
C GLU A 287 -9.10 -21.54 5.34
N GLU A 288 -9.61 -21.33 6.56
CA GLU A 288 -10.95 -21.75 6.99
C GLU A 288 -11.31 -23.21 6.62
N LEU A 289 -10.30 -24.09 6.49
CA LEU A 289 -10.42 -25.47 6.02
C LEU A 289 -11.07 -25.61 4.62
N LYS A 290 -10.90 -24.61 3.74
CA LYS A 290 -11.51 -24.53 2.39
C LYS A 290 -10.89 -25.51 1.39
N GLY A 291 -10.50 -26.71 1.80
CA GLY A 291 -10.14 -27.84 0.93
C GLY A 291 -9.20 -27.47 -0.22
N SER A 292 -8.02 -26.93 0.12
CA SER A 292 -6.88 -26.81 -0.78
C SER A 292 -5.85 -27.88 -0.42
N HIS A 293 -5.11 -28.35 -1.41
CA HIS A 293 -4.00 -29.30 -1.25
C HIS A 293 -2.71 -28.78 -1.89
N TRP A 294 -2.67 -27.47 -2.22
CA TRP A 294 -1.52 -26.83 -2.83
C TRP A 294 -0.37 -26.64 -1.82
N PRO A 295 0.91 -26.87 -2.19
CA PRO A 295 1.40 -27.11 -3.55
C PRO A 295 1.41 -28.58 -4.02
N GLU A 296 1.49 -29.57 -3.13
CA GLU A 296 1.78 -30.95 -3.56
C GLU A 296 0.60 -31.72 -4.19
N GLY A 297 -0.65 -31.31 -3.95
CA GLY A 297 -1.84 -31.96 -4.50
C GLY A 297 -2.35 -33.16 -3.70
N ASP A 298 -3.16 -34.00 -4.36
CA ASP A 298 -3.86 -35.15 -3.77
C ASP A 298 -4.58 -34.83 -2.46
N SER A 299 -4.19 -35.46 -1.35
CA SER A 299 -4.75 -35.26 -0.01
C SER A 299 -3.74 -34.61 0.96
N HIS A 300 -2.68 -33.97 0.45
CA HIS A 300 -1.65 -33.37 1.30
C HIS A 300 -2.19 -32.15 2.07
N THR A 301 -1.65 -31.92 3.26
CA THR A 301 -1.91 -30.68 4.00
C THR A 301 -1.33 -29.51 3.21
N PRO A 302 -2.12 -28.47 2.88
CA PRO A 302 -1.63 -27.34 2.07
C PRO A 302 -0.63 -26.49 2.86
N LYS A 303 0.24 -25.78 2.13
CA LYS A 303 1.38 -25.04 2.71
C LYS A 303 1.55 -23.70 2.03
N SER A 304 1.82 -22.65 2.80
CA SER A 304 2.33 -21.40 2.25
C SER A 304 3.72 -21.64 1.64
N ALA A 305 3.99 -21.06 0.47
CA ALA A 305 5.30 -21.16 -0.19
C ALA A 305 5.56 -19.95 -1.10
N VAL A 306 6.84 -19.65 -1.32
CA VAL A 306 7.28 -18.69 -2.35
C VAL A 306 7.42 -19.45 -3.66
N VAL A 307 6.74 -18.99 -4.71
CA VAL A 307 6.87 -19.53 -6.06
C VAL A 307 7.83 -18.69 -6.90
N MET A 308 8.52 -19.35 -7.83
CA MET A 308 9.26 -18.70 -8.91
C MET A 308 8.39 -18.69 -10.16
N ILE A 309 8.24 -17.51 -10.78
CA ILE A 309 7.58 -17.33 -12.06
C ILE A 309 8.64 -16.90 -13.07
N THR A 310 8.79 -17.70 -14.13
CA THR A 310 9.75 -17.55 -15.24
C THR A 310 9.03 -17.71 -16.57
N LYS A 311 9.54 -17.10 -17.64
CA LYS A 311 9.07 -17.39 -19.01
C LYS A 311 9.90 -18.53 -19.64
N ASP A 312 9.24 -19.41 -20.39
CA ASP A 312 9.89 -20.54 -21.08
C ASP A 312 10.99 -20.10 -22.07
N ASP A 313 10.88 -18.90 -22.64
CA ASP A 313 11.87 -18.30 -23.54
C ASP A 313 13.05 -17.62 -22.81
N GLY A 314 13.07 -17.65 -21.47
CA GLY A 314 14.11 -16.97 -20.67
C GLY A 314 14.10 -15.45 -20.79
N GLY A 315 12.98 -14.84 -21.20
CA GLY A 315 12.78 -13.40 -21.26
C GLY A 315 12.40 -12.76 -19.91
N ILE A 316 12.33 -11.43 -19.89
CA ILE A 316 11.88 -10.62 -18.75
C ILE A 316 10.39 -10.88 -18.47
N ILE A 317 9.98 -10.88 -17.19
CA ILE A 317 8.58 -11.00 -16.78
C ILE A 317 7.80 -9.73 -17.14
N VAL A 318 6.87 -9.86 -18.09
CA VAL A 318 5.98 -8.77 -18.56
C VAL A 318 4.56 -8.95 -18.01
N ALA A 319 3.55 -8.44 -18.71
CA ALA A 319 2.12 -8.63 -18.44
C ALA A 319 1.49 -9.53 -19.53
#